data_AF-A0A3B9QEA8-F1
#
_entry.id   AF-A0A3B9QEA8-F1
#
_cell.length_a   1.000
_cell.length_b   1.000
_cell.length_c   1.000
_cell.angle_alpha   90.00
_cell.angle_beta   90.00
_cell.angle_gamma   90.00
#
_symmetry.space_group_name_H-M   'P 1'
#
loop_
_entity.id
_entity.type
_entity.pdbx_description
1 polymer ?
#
loop_
_entity_poly.entity_id
_entity_poly.type
_entity_poly.pdbx_seq_one_letter_code
_entity_poly.pdbx_strand_id
1 'polypeptide(L)'
;MGISDLHMHSSASYDCFTSIWDMCERAAALGLEAVAFTEHVELNPEEFPRNPFDYHKARETWEKVQEAYRGTLVVLFGAEVTYWPHLEDEIGRYLEDHPFDIVMGSVHQAPVIDFWHERNARIVKANPGMV
;
A
#
# COMPACT_ATOMS: atom_id res chain seq x y z
N MET A 1 -1.47 15.69 21.79
CA MET A 1 -1.67 15.35 20.37
C MET A 1 -0.61 14.32 20.06
N GLY A 2 -1.04 13.12 19.70
CA GLY A 2 -0.13 12.02 19.37
C GLY A 2 0.59 12.23 18.06
N ILE A 3 1.72 11.55 17.92
CA ILE A 3 2.45 11.42 16.66
C ILE A 3 2.25 9.98 16.18
N SER A 4 1.94 9.83 14.89
CA SER A 4 1.69 8.54 14.25
C SER A 4 2.36 8.51 12.89
N ASP A 5 2.75 7.31 12.45
CA ASP A 5 3.20 7.04 11.09
C ASP A 5 2.18 6.13 10.40
N LEU A 6 1.49 6.64 9.38
CA LEU A 6 0.36 5.93 8.77
C LEU A 6 0.68 5.39 7.37
N HIS A 7 1.96 5.33 7.01
CA HIS A 7 2.41 4.77 5.73
C HIS A 7 3.75 4.08 5.89
N MET A 8 3.71 2.77 6.17
CA MET A 8 4.90 1.94 6.35
C MET A 8 4.78 0.64 5.56
N HIS A 9 5.92 0.14 5.08
CA HIS A 9 6.02 -1.17 4.42
C HIS A 9 6.89 -2.10 5.26
N SER A 10 6.45 -3.33 5.48
CA SER A 10 7.28 -4.37 6.10
C SER A 10 7.68 -5.43 5.08
N SER A 11 8.30 -6.51 5.54
CA SER A 11 8.60 -7.71 4.74
C SER A 11 7.39 -8.39 4.07
N ALA A 12 6.16 -7.88 4.30
CA ALA A 12 4.98 -8.28 3.54
C ALA A 12 4.87 -7.54 2.18
N SER A 13 5.50 -6.37 2.03
CA SER A 13 5.72 -5.71 0.74
C SER A 13 6.96 -6.27 0.03
N TYR A 14 6.94 -6.25 -1.30
CA TYR A 14 7.97 -6.89 -2.12
C TYR A 14 9.34 -6.18 -2.11
N ASP A 15 9.37 -4.92 -1.71
CA ASP A 15 10.53 -4.02 -1.75
C ASP A 15 11.07 -3.69 -0.35
N CYS A 16 10.51 -4.29 0.70
CA CYS A 16 10.99 -4.16 2.06
C CYS A 16 11.40 -5.52 2.64
N PHE A 17 12.44 -5.52 3.46
CA PHE A 17 12.99 -6.72 4.10
C PHE A 17 12.94 -6.67 5.63
N THR A 18 12.49 -5.56 6.20
CA THR A 18 12.42 -5.35 7.65
C THR A 18 11.12 -5.92 8.20
N SER A 19 11.19 -6.62 9.33
CA SER A 19 10.00 -7.21 9.93
C SER A 19 9.10 -6.16 10.57
N ILE A 20 7.80 -6.43 10.60
CA ILE A 20 6.82 -5.65 11.36
C ILE A 20 7.19 -5.54 12.86
N TRP A 21 7.85 -6.56 13.41
CA TRP A 21 8.29 -6.59 14.81
C TRP A 21 9.35 -5.53 15.11
N ASP A 22 10.40 -5.46 14.28
CA ASP A 22 11.51 -4.50 14.44
C ASP A 22 10.99 -3.06 14.29
N MET A 23 10.06 -2.84 13.36
CA MET A 23 9.44 -1.54 13.15
C MET A 23 8.58 -1.11 14.33
N CYS A 24 7.74 -2.00 14.87
CA CYS A 24 6.94 -1.70 16.05
C CYS A 24 7.80 -1.44 17.30
N GLU A 25 8.89 -2.19 17.50
CA GLU A 25 9.82 -1.95 18.60
C GLU A 25 10.39 -0.53 18.52
N ARG A 26 10.83 -0.14 17.32
CA ARG A 26 11.38 1.19 17.10
C ARG A 26 10.34 2.29 17.27
N ALA A 27 9.13 2.09 16.75
CA ALA A 27 8.02 3.04 16.87
C ALA A 27 7.63 3.28 18.33
N ALA A 28 7.49 2.21 19.12
CA ALA A 28 7.20 2.29 20.55
C ALA A 28 8.32 3.02 21.31
N ALA A 29 9.60 2.73 21.00
CA ALA A 29 10.75 3.40 21.62
C ALA A 29 10.82 4.90 21.30
N LEU A 30 10.29 5.32 20.14
CA LEU A 30 10.18 6.72 19.75
C LEU A 30 8.94 7.44 20.35
N GLY A 31 8.07 6.70 21.03
CA GLY A 31 6.85 7.24 21.62
C GLY A 31 5.75 7.56 20.61
N LEU A 32 5.72 6.87 19.46
CA LEU A 32 4.60 6.95 18.53
C LEU A 32 3.35 6.34 19.17
N GLU A 33 2.20 6.98 18.96
CA GLU A 33 0.91 6.47 19.46
C GLU A 33 0.33 5.39 18.53
N ALA A 34 0.57 5.51 17.23
CA ALA A 34 0.09 4.57 16.23
C ALA A 34 1.03 4.41 15.05
N VAL A 35 1.03 3.22 14.45
CA VAL A 35 1.62 2.92 13.15
C VAL A 35 0.60 2.22 12.25
N ALA A 36 0.67 2.44 10.94
CA ALA A 36 -0.07 1.66 9.95
C ALA A 36 0.87 1.02 8.94
N PHE A 37 0.75 -0.30 8.79
CA PHE A 37 1.46 -1.04 7.76
C PHE A 37 0.59 -1.08 6.52
N THR A 38 0.86 -0.19 5.57
CA THR A 38 0.14 -0.03 4.29
C THR A 38 0.87 -0.81 3.22
N GLU A 39 0.80 -2.13 3.28
CA GLU A 39 1.56 -3.00 2.39
C GLU A 39 1.10 -2.84 0.93
N HIS A 40 2.01 -3.04 -0.03
CA HIS A 40 1.70 -2.91 -1.45
C HIS A 40 0.69 -3.96 -1.90
N VAL A 41 -0.48 -3.50 -2.36
CA VAL A 41 -1.49 -4.32 -3.02
C VAL A 41 -1.49 -3.98 -4.50
N GLU A 42 -0.84 -4.86 -5.26
CA GLU A 42 -0.65 -4.75 -6.70
C GLU A 42 -1.52 -5.76 -7.44
N LEU A 43 -2.59 -5.29 -8.08
CA LEU A 43 -3.56 -6.15 -8.78
C LEU A 43 -3.29 -6.27 -10.29
N ASN A 44 -2.33 -5.53 -10.84
CA ASN A 44 -1.94 -5.67 -12.24
C ASN A 44 -0.87 -6.77 -12.40
N PRO A 45 -1.21 -7.96 -12.93
CA PRO A 45 -0.26 -9.07 -13.06
C PRO A 45 0.82 -8.83 -14.12
N GLU A 46 0.62 -7.89 -15.05
CA GLU A 46 1.62 -7.56 -16.08
C GLU A 46 2.80 -6.78 -15.49
N GLU A 47 2.51 -5.87 -14.55
CA GLU A 47 3.51 -5.04 -13.88
C GLU A 47 4.14 -5.76 -12.68
N PHE A 48 3.37 -6.61 -11.97
CA PHE A 48 3.82 -7.27 -10.74
C PHE A 48 3.71 -8.82 -10.78
N PRO A 49 4.37 -9.51 -11.73
CA PRO A 49 4.17 -10.94 -11.97
C PRO A 49 4.77 -11.88 -10.91
N ARG A 50 5.49 -11.38 -9.89
CA ARG A 50 6.36 -12.23 -9.04
C ARG A 50 6.21 -12.09 -7.53
N ASN A 51 5.34 -11.22 -7.01
CA ASN A 51 5.18 -11.14 -5.55
C ASN A 51 3.80 -10.62 -5.15
N PRO A 52 2.75 -11.44 -5.28
CA PRO A 52 1.43 -11.04 -4.82
C PRO A 52 1.45 -10.89 -3.30
N PHE A 53 0.86 -9.80 -2.81
CA PHE A 53 0.62 -9.62 -1.38
C PHE A 53 -0.26 -10.76 -0.85
N ASP A 54 0.26 -11.50 0.13
CA ASP A 54 -0.45 -12.58 0.80
C ASP A 54 -1.21 -12.00 2.00
N TYR A 55 -2.46 -11.62 1.77
CA TYR A 55 -3.33 -11.02 2.78
C TYR A 55 -3.43 -11.87 4.05
N HIS A 56 -3.68 -13.18 3.91
CA HIS A 56 -3.93 -14.04 5.07
C HIS A 56 -2.68 -14.19 5.93
N LYS A 57 -1.52 -14.34 5.30
CA LYS A 57 -0.23 -14.39 6.01
C LYS A 57 0.12 -13.06 6.68
N ALA A 58 -0.10 -11.95 5.99
CA ALA A 58 0.13 -10.61 6.53
C ALA A 58 -0.80 -10.34 7.73
N ARG A 59 -2.09 -10.68 7.61
CA ARG A 59 -3.08 -10.56 8.68
C ARG A 59 -2.75 -11.42 9.89
N GLU A 60 -2.39 -12.69 9.69
CA GLU A 60 -2.00 -13.58 10.80
C GLU A 60 -0.78 -13.04 11.56
N THR A 61 0.18 -12.45 10.84
CA THR A 61 1.37 -11.83 11.44
C THR A 61 0.99 -10.56 12.19
N TRP A 62 0.18 -9.70 11.58
CA TRP A 62 -0.31 -8.46 12.19
C TRP A 62 -1.11 -8.72 13.47
N GLU A 63 -2.00 -9.72 13.50
CA GLU A 63 -2.80 -10.06 14.70
C GLU A 63 -1.91 -10.39 15.91
N LYS A 64 -0.80 -11.10 15.68
CA LYS A 64 0.18 -11.42 16.74
C LYS A 64 0.90 -10.17 17.25
N VAL A 65 1.28 -9.26 16.34
CA VAL A 65 1.97 -8.01 16.68
C VAL A 65 1.03 -7.07 17.42
N GLN A 66 -0.18 -6.86 16.89
CA GLN A 66 -1.17 -5.96 17.45
C GLN A 66 -1.50 -6.34 18.90
N GLU A 67 -1.66 -7.63 19.19
CA GLU A 67 -1.89 -8.09 20.57
C GLU A 67 -0.63 -7.89 21.45
N ALA A 68 0.57 -8.16 20.94
CA ALA A 68 1.81 -8.00 21.69
C ALA A 68 2.09 -6.54 22.09
N TYR A 69 1.67 -5.57 21.27
CA TYR A 69 1.85 -4.14 21.50
C TYR A 69 0.63 -3.45 22.12
N ARG A 70 -0.41 -4.21 22.46
CA ARG A 70 -1.66 -3.69 23.01
C ARG A 70 -1.42 -2.82 24.24
N GLY A 71 -1.94 -1.59 24.21
CA GLY A 71 -1.78 -0.61 25.28
C GLY A 71 -0.46 0.17 25.25
N THR A 72 0.47 -0.19 24.35
CA THR A 72 1.74 0.53 24.16
C THR A 72 1.79 1.25 22.81
N LEU A 73 1.38 0.58 21.73
CA LEU A 73 1.38 1.11 20.37
C LEU A 73 0.13 0.60 19.63
N VAL A 74 -0.62 1.49 19.00
CA VAL A 74 -1.71 1.09 18.10
C VAL A 74 -1.09 0.64 16.77
N VAL A 75 -1.36 -0.59 16.35
CA VAL A 75 -0.84 -1.15 15.09
C VAL A 75 -2.01 -1.40 14.17
N LEU A 76 -2.11 -0.64 13.08
CA LEU A 76 -3.19 -0.73 12.08
C LEU A 76 -2.77 -1.62 10.91
N PHE A 77 -3.72 -2.42 10.43
CA PHE A 77 -3.56 -3.25 9.25
C PHE A 77 -4.04 -2.49 8.01
N GLY A 78 -3.11 -2.06 7.16
CA GLY A 78 -3.42 -1.23 6.01
C GLY A 78 -3.06 -1.85 4.67
N ALA A 79 -3.54 -1.21 3.60
CA ALA A 79 -3.14 -1.49 2.24
C ALA A 79 -2.79 -0.19 1.51
N GLU A 80 -1.69 -0.18 0.77
CA GLU A 80 -1.43 0.78 -0.30
C GLU A 80 -1.77 0.10 -1.63
N VAL A 81 -2.92 0.46 -2.20
CA VAL A 81 -3.43 -0.13 -3.44
C VAL A 81 -3.00 0.71 -4.63
N THR A 82 -2.35 0.09 -5.60
CA THR A 82 -2.05 0.76 -6.86
C THR A 82 -3.31 0.92 -7.67
N TYR A 83 -3.64 2.18 -7.95
CA TYR A 83 -4.77 2.54 -8.76
C TYR A 83 -4.43 2.40 -10.24
N TRP A 84 -5.24 1.61 -10.92
CA TRP A 84 -5.30 1.52 -12.38
C TRP A 84 -6.75 1.73 -12.83
N PRO A 85 -7.03 2.64 -13.78
CA PRO A 85 -8.41 2.92 -14.21
C PRO A 85 -9.17 1.70 -14.73
N HIS A 86 -8.47 0.73 -15.32
CA HIS A 86 -9.09 -0.49 -15.85
C HIS A 86 -9.28 -1.60 -14.81
N LEU A 87 -8.86 -1.38 -13.56
CA LEU A 87 -8.97 -2.34 -12.45
C LEU A 87 -9.89 -1.87 -11.32
N GLU A 88 -10.65 -0.78 -11.49
CA GLU A 88 -11.53 -0.25 -10.43
C GLU A 88 -12.48 -1.31 -9.83
N ASP A 89 -13.14 -2.08 -10.68
CA ASP A 89 -14.05 -3.15 -10.25
C ASP A 89 -13.32 -4.29 -9.52
N GLU A 90 -12.06 -4.54 -9.87
CA GLU A 90 -11.23 -5.57 -9.22
C GLU A 90 -10.71 -5.09 -7.87
N ILE A 91 -10.26 -3.84 -7.80
CA ILE A 91 -9.88 -3.16 -6.56
C ILE A 91 -11.07 -3.16 -5.58
N GLY A 92 -12.26 -2.78 -6.05
CA GLY A 92 -13.48 -2.77 -5.24
C GLY A 92 -13.78 -4.14 -4.63
N ARG A 93 -13.83 -5.19 -5.46
CA ARG A 93 -14.05 -6.57 -5.00
C ARG A 93 -12.97 -7.04 -4.04
N TYR A 94 -11.70 -6.74 -4.33
CA TYR A 94 -10.59 -7.12 -3.47
C TYR A 94 -10.74 -6.51 -2.07
N LEU A 95 -11.07 -5.22 -1.97
CA LEU A 95 -11.24 -4.52 -0.70
C LEU A 95 -12.51 -4.92 0.07
N GLU A 96 -13.56 -5.39 -0.63
CA GLU A 96 -14.75 -5.98 0.00
C GLU A 96 -14.43 -7.33 0.65
N ASP A 97 -13.64 -8.17 -0.03
CA ASP A 97 -13.26 -9.50 0.44
C ASP A 97 -12.15 -9.47 1.52
N HIS A 98 -11.39 -8.38 1.58
CA HIS A 98 -10.19 -8.23 2.43
C HIS A 98 -10.28 -6.95 3.28
N PRO A 99 -10.86 -7.02 4.50
CA PRO A 99 -11.00 -5.84 5.35
C PRO A 99 -9.66 -5.33 5.91
N PHE A 100 -9.38 -4.05 5.63
CA PHE A 100 -8.27 -3.28 6.19
C PHE A 100 -8.78 -2.18 7.12
N ASP A 101 -7.97 -1.77 8.08
CA ASP A 101 -8.26 -0.62 8.95
C ASP A 101 -8.08 0.71 8.20
N ILE A 102 -7.15 0.74 7.23
CA ILE A 102 -6.86 1.89 6.39
C ILE A 102 -6.51 1.43 4.97
N VAL A 103 -6.99 2.16 3.97
CA VAL A 103 -6.68 1.92 2.56
C VAL A 103 -6.18 3.23 1.95
N MET A 104 -5.01 3.19 1.34
CA MET A 104 -4.44 4.26 0.55
C MET A 104 -4.50 3.90 -0.93
N GLY A 105 -4.99 4.81 -1.76
CA GLY A 105 -4.89 4.67 -3.22
C GLY A 105 -3.67 5.42 -3.72
N SER A 106 -2.80 4.74 -4.45
CA SER A 106 -1.53 5.30 -4.95
C SER A 106 -1.38 5.11 -6.45
N VAL A 107 -0.66 6.03 -7.09
CA VAL A 107 -0.28 5.95 -8.50
C VAL A 107 1.23 5.76 -8.56
N HIS A 108 1.69 4.51 -8.62
CA HIS A 108 3.13 4.19 -8.69
C HIS A 108 3.71 4.36 -10.09
N GLN A 109 2.87 4.31 -11.11
CA GLN A 109 3.25 4.53 -12.50
C GLN A 109 2.22 5.42 -13.17
N ALA A 110 2.71 6.42 -13.88
CA ALA A 110 1.94 7.17 -14.86
C ALA A 110 2.65 7.01 -16.21
N PRO A 111 1.92 7.01 -17.34
CA PRO A 111 2.57 7.11 -18.64
C PRO A 111 3.51 8.31 -18.65
N VAL A 112 4.66 8.18 -19.30
CA VAL A 112 5.60 9.31 -19.46
C VAL A 112 4.86 10.43 -20.20
N ILE A 113 4.40 11.43 -19.46
CA ILE A 113 3.83 12.63 -20.07
C ILE A 113 5.01 13.53 -20.46
N ASP A 114 5.59 13.24 -21.62
CA ASP A 114 6.56 14.13 -22.25
C ASP A 114 5.80 15.14 -23.12
N PHE A 115 5.66 16.36 -22.62
CA PHE A 115 5.03 17.47 -23.37
C PHE A 115 5.93 18.07 -24.45
N TRP A 116 7.22 17.71 -24.49
CA TRP A 116 8.21 18.31 -25.38
C TRP A 116 8.52 17.47 -26.61
N HIS A 117 8.25 16.17 -26.59
CA HIS A 117 8.55 15.27 -27.71
C HIS A 117 7.30 14.87 -28.50
N GLU A 118 7.27 15.19 -29.80
CA GLU A 118 6.15 14.93 -30.73
C GLU A 118 5.66 13.46 -30.76
N ARG A 119 6.50 12.49 -30.39
CA ARG A 119 6.11 11.07 -30.32
C ARG A 119 5.05 10.79 -29.25
N ASN A 120 5.06 11.54 -28.14
CA ASN A 120 4.16 11.34 -27.00
C ASN A 120 2.91 12.25 -27.06
N ALA A 121 2.91 13.26 -27.95
CA ALA A 121 1.74 14.10 -28.25
C ALA A 121 0.52 13.31 -28.78
N ARG A 122 0.72 12.04 -29.21
CA ARG A 122 -0.37 11.16 -29.63
C ARG A 122 -1.25 10.71 -28.47
N ILE A 123 -0.74 10.65 -27.24
CA ILE A 123 -1.53 10.25 -26.05
C ILE A 123 -2.63 11.26 -25.76
N VAL A 124 -2.30 12.56 -25.80
CA VAL A 124 -3.28 13.65 -25.66
C VAL A 124 -4.29 13.65 -26.82
N LYS A 125 -3.81 13.40 -28.04
CA LYS A 125 -4.67 13.36 -29.24
C LYS A 125 -5.62 12.16 -29.28
N ALA A 126 -5.21 11.03 -28.69
CA ALA A 126 -6.03 9.82 -28.58
C ALA A 126 -6.97 9.84 -27.36
N ASN A 127 -6.69 10.68 -26.35
CA ASN A 127 -7.47 10.80 -25.11
C ASN A 127 -7.79 12.27 -24.82
N PRO A 128 -8.67 12.92 -25.62
CA PRO A 128 -8.92 14.36 -25.53
C PRO A 128 -9.62 14.83 -24.24
N GLY A 129 -10.11 13.91 -23.40
CA GLY A 129 -10.74 14.23 -22.11
C GLY A 129 -9.80 14.21 -20.90
N MET A 130 -8.50 13.97 -21.10
CA MET A 130 -7.49 13.99 -20.02
C MET A 130 -7.00 15.41 -19.65
N VAL A 131 -7.48 16.46 -20.32
CA VAL A 131 -7.07 17.86 -20.12
C VAL A 131 -8.28 18.74 -19.83
#